data_AF-A0A931R4T8-F1
#
_entry.id   AF-A0A931R4T8-F1
#
_cell.length_a   1.000
_cell.length_b   1.000
_cell.length_c   1.000
_cell.angle_alpha   90.00
_cell.angle_beta   90.00
_cell.angle_gamma   90.00
#
_symmetry.space_group_name_H-M   'P 1'
#
loop_
_entity.id
_entity.type
_entity.pdbx_description
1 polymer ?
#
loop_
_entity_poly.entity_id
_entity_poly.type
_entity_poly.pdbx_seq_one_letter_code
_entity_poly.pdbx_strand_id
1 'polypeptide(L)'
;GRCRACREWISPRYFVVELLTAALTVALFYKFGLGPAFFSSFILVAALLVISFIDLDVRIVPDVISLPGIVLGLLFSVLGYYVVYDPAELIPSPLSSLIGVLVGGGFLLALAWAYAAVTGTEGMGGGDIKLLAMIGAFLGWPSIPVTLFLSSLAGSIIGLSAMLVKGVGRKYALPFAPFLCLGALLHLFFGKELVAFYFFPL
;
A
#
# COMPACT_ATOMS: atom_id res chain seq x y z
N GLY A 1 -1.17 29.44 5.42
CA GLY A 1 -0.14 30.16 6.18
C GLY A 1 1.14 30.17 5.38
N ARG A 2 1.99 31.20 5.50
CA ARG A 2 3.30 31.20 4.83
C ARG A 2 4.31 30.41 5.66
N CYS A 3 5.23 29.72 5.01
CA CYS A 3 6.33 29.03 5.71
C CYS A 3 7.17 30.06 6.49
N ARG A 4 7.54 29.75 7.74
CA ARG A 4 8.29 30.68 8.61
C ARG A 4 9.70 30.97 8.09
N ALA A 5 10.32 29.99 7.40
CA ALA A 5 11.70 30.08 6.91
C ALA A 5 11.78 30.74 5.52
N CYS A 6 10.98 30.30 4.55
CA CYS A 6 11.05 30.79 3.17
C CYS A 6 9.96 31.80 2.79
N ARG A 7 8.96 32.06 3.66
CA ARG A 7 7.81 32.97 3.42
C ARG A 7 6.93 32.63 2.21
N GLU A 8 7.15 31.50 1.56
CA GLU A 8 6.30 30.97 0.50
C GLU A 8 4.95 30.55 1.06
N TRP A 9 3.90 30.59 0.24
CA TRP A 9 2.59 30.07 0.62
C TRP A 9 2.66 28.54 0.78
N ILE A 10 2.28 28.03 1.95
CA ILE A 10 2.15 26.58 2.15
C ILE A 10 1.02 26.10 1.24
N SER A 11 1.33 25.17 0.34
CA SER A 11 0.33 24.65 -0.58
C SER A 11 -0.78 23.94 0.21
N PRO A 12 -2.06 24.05 -0.20
CA PRO A 12 -3.16 23.33 0.44
C PRO A 12 -2.92 21.81 0.51
N ARG A 13 -2.11 21.29 -0.41
CA ARG A 13 -1.71 19.89 -0.43
C ARG A 13 -0.91 19.47 0.79
N TYR A 14 0.05 20.28 1.26
CA TYR A 14 0.78 19.98 2.50
C TYR A 14 -0.17 19.89 3.69
N PHE A 15 -1.13 20.81 3.77
CA PHE A 15 -2.16 20.77 4.80
C PHE A 15 -3.01 19.49 4.72
N VAL A 16 -3.41 19.06 3.52
CA VAL A 16 -4.15 17.80 3.32
C VAL A 16 -3.31 16.59 3.74
N VAL A 17 -2.04 16.54 3.36
CA VAL A 17 -1.12 15.44 3.73
C VAL A 17 -0.95 15.37 5.25
N GLU A 18 -0.72 16.49 5.92
CA GLU A 18 -0.62 16.56 7.38
C GLU A 18 -1.92 16.15 8.06
N LEU A 19 -3.07 16.64 7.57
CA LEU A 19 -4.38 16.30 8.13
C LEU A 19 -4.69 14.81 7.96
N LEU A 20 -4.41 14.23 6.79
CA LEU A 20 -4.58 12.80 6.54
C LEU A 20 -3.66 11.97 7.42
N THR A 21 -2.40 12.39 7.57
CA THR A 21 -1.44 11.71 8.44
C THR A 21 -1.92 11.73 9.89
N ALA A 22 -2.37 12.89 10.38
CA ALA A 22 -2.93 13.02 11.73
C ALA A 22 -4.19 12.17 11.92
N ALA A 23 -5.13 12.22 10.97
CA ALA A 23 -6.37 11.45 11.03
C ALA A 23 -6.12 9.94 11.03
N LEU A 24 -5.23 9.45 10.14
CA LEU A 24 -4.87 8.04 10.09
C LEU A 24 -4.10 7.61 11.34
N THR A 25 -3.21 8.44 11.88
CA THR A 25 -2.51 8.15 13.13
C THR A 25 -3.49 8.00 14.30
N VAL A 26 -4.46 8.90 14.40
CA VAL A 26 -5.52 8.81 15.41
C VAL A 26 -6.37 7.55 15.21
N ALA A 27 -6.73 7.21 13.97
CA ALA A 27 -7.47 5.99 13.67
C ALA A 27 -6.68 4.72 14.05
N LEU A 28 -5.37 4.69 13.78
CA LEU A 28 -4.48 3.60 14.20
C LEU A 28 -4.40 3.49 15.73
N PHE A 29 -4.29 4.62 16.43
CA PHE A 29 -4.25 4.64 17.90
C PHE A 29 -5.56 4.11 18.50
N TYR A 30 -6.72 4.50 17.97
CA TYR A 30 -8.01 3.98 18.43
C TYR A 30 -8.18 2.48 18.13
N LYS A 31 -7.65 2.01 16.99
CA LYS A 31 -7.79 0.60 16.60
C LYS A 31 -6.84 -0.34 17.34
N PHE A 32 -5.58 0.06 17.51
CA PHE A 32 -4.51 -0.82 17.99
C PHE A 32 -3.95 -0.44 19.37
N GLY A 33 -4.29 0.74 19.89
CA GLY A 33 -3.67 1.28 21.10
C GLY A 33 -2.19 1.63 20.89
N LEU A 34 -1.45 1.88 21.97
CA LEU A 34 0.01 2.02 21.91
C LEU A 34 0.67 0.66 22.06
N GLY A 35 1.40 0.23 21.03
CA GLY A 35 2.09 -1.05 21.00
C GLY A 35 2.83 -1.30 19.69
N PRO A 36 3.46 -2.47 19.53
CA PRO A 36 4.22 -2.82 18.33
C PRO A 36 3.39 -2.74 17.04
N ALA A 37 2.14 -3.21 17.08
CA ALA A 37 1.22 -3.16 15.95
C ALA A 37 0.95 -1.71 15.50
N PHE A 38 0.82 -0.77 16.45
CA PHE A 38 0.65 0.64 16.13
C PHE A 38 1.87 1.23 15.42
N PHE A 39 3.08 1.00 15.93
CA PHE A 39 4.30 1.54 15.31
C PHE A 39 4.56 0.94 13.93
N SER A 40 4.38 -0.38 13.79
CA SER A 40 4.49 -1.08 12.50
C SER A 40 3.48 -0.51 11.49
N SER A 41 2.21 -0.38 11.89
CA SER A 41 1.15 0.18 11.05
C SER A 41 1.38 1.65 10.71
N PHE A 42 1.86 2.45 11.67
CA PHE A 42 2.14 3.86 11.46
C PHE A 42 3.23 4.05 10.39
N ILE A 43 4.31 3.27 10.47
CA ILE A 43 5.39 3.30 9.47
C ILE A 43 4.86 2.89 8.09
N LEU A 44 4.07 1.80 8.02
CA LEU A 44 3.44 1.38 6.78
C LEU A 44 2.55 2.48 6.21
N VAL A 45 1.62 3.02 7.00
CA VAL A 45 0.67 4.06 6.56
C VAL A 45 1.40 5.32 6.10
N ALA A 46 2.42 5.76 6.84
CA ALA A 46 3.24 6.90 6.44
C ALA A 46 3.91 6.65 5.08
N ALA A 47 4.49 5.46 4.87
CA ALA A 47 5.09 5.08 3.60
C ALA A 47 4.04 5.04 2.46
N LEU A 48 2.88 4.41 2.68
CA LEU A 48 1.80 4.33 1.69
C LEU A 48 1.29 5.73 1.30
N LEU A 49 1.13 6.63 2.27
CA LEU A 49 0.67 7.99 2.03
C LEU A 49 1.69 8.76 1.19
N VAL A 50 2.97 8.75 1.57
CA VAL A 50 4.04 9.41 0.82
C VAL A 50 4.16 8.83 -0.60
N ILE A 51 4.17 7.51 -0.75
CA ILE A 51 4.22 6.84 -2.06
C ILE A 51 3.02 7.24 -2.93
N SER A 52 1.81 7.26 -2.38
CA SER A 52 0.60 7.63 -3.13
C SER A 52 0.71 9.05 -3.71
N PHE A 53 1.18 10.00 -2.90
CA PHE A 53 1.31 11.38 -3.33
C PHE A 53 2.45 11.59 -4.33
N ILE A 54 3.55 10.86 -4.21
CA ILE A 54 4.64 10.89 -5.20
C ILE A 54 4.16 10.28 -6.53
N ASP A 55 3.47 9.15 -6.47
CA ASP A 55 2.99 8.48 -7.68
C ASP A 55 1.93 9.30 -8.43
N LEU A 56 1.05 10.00 -7.70
CA LEU A 56 0.09 10.94 -8.32
C LEU A 56 0.76 12.10 -9.07
N ASP A 57 1.95 12.53 -8.64
CA ASP A 57 2.67 13.64 -9.29
C ASP A 57 3.53 13.18 -10.46
N VAL A 58 4.38 12.19 -10.19
CA VAL A 58 5.49 11.82 -11.09
C VAL A 58 5.42 10.37 -11.55
N ARG A 59 4.42 9.59 -11.10
CA ARG A 59 4.17 8.20 -11.53
C ARG A 59 5.34 7.24 -11.28
N ILE A 60 5.99 7.43 -10.13
CA ILE A 60 7.13 6.62 -9.69
C ILE A 60 6.91 6.20 -8.24
N VAL A 61 7.15 4.93 -7.94
CA VAL A 61 7.31 4.44 -6.56
C VAL A 61 8.79 4.52 -6.19
N PRO A 62 9.18 5.34 -5.19
CA PRO A 62 10.58 5.54 -4.83
C PRO A 62 11.19 4.31 -4.13
N ASP A 63 12.29 3.80 -4.68
CA ASP A 63 13.06 2.69 -4.12
C ASP A 63 13.60 2.97 -2.71
N VAL A 64 13.90 4.24 -2.42
CA VAL A 64 14.34 4.69 -1.09
C VAL A 64 13.27 4.52 -0.01
N ILE A 65 12.00 4.31 -0.39
CA ILE A 65 10.91 4.00 0.55
C ILE A 65 10.56 2.52 0.47
N SER A 66 10.36 1.98 -0.74
CA SER A 66 9.85 0.62 -0.91
C SER A 66 10.85 -0.46 -0.46
N LEU A 67 12.14 -0.35 -0.80
CA LEU A 67 13.13 -1.37 -0.43
C LEU A 67 13.43 -1.38 1.07
N PRO A 68 13.70 -0.24 1.74
CA PRO A 68 13.82 -0.22 3.20
C PRO A 68 12.52 -0.64 3.88
N GLY A 69 11.36 -0.30 3.30
CA GLY A 69 10.05 -0.72 3.78
C GLY A 69 9.92 -2.25 3.84
N ILE A 70 10.32 -2.98 2.80
CA ILE A 70 10.31 -4.45 2.81
C ILE A 70 11.14 -4.99 3.98
N VAL A 71 12.34 -4.45 4.18
CA VAL A 71 13.24 -4.86 5.26
C VAL A 71 12.61 -4.56 6.62
N LEU A 72 12.04 -3.36 6.80
CA LEU A 72 11.35 -2.98 8.04
C LEU A 72 10.16 -3.87 8.32
N GLY A 73 9.33 -4.19 7.33
CA GLY A 73 8.19 -5.10 7.49
C GLY A 73 8.60 -6.48 7.98
N LEU A 74 9.66 -7.06 7.38
CA LEU A 74 10.23 -8.34 7.82
C LEU A 74 10.81 -8.24 9.25
N LEU A 75 11.50 -7.15 9.58
CA LEU A 75 12.04 -6.92 10.93
C LEU A 75 10.92 -6.81 11.97
N PHE A 76 9.86 -6.05 11.68
CA PHE A 76 8.69 -5.95 12.55
C PHE A 76 8.00 -7.29 12.74
N SER A 77 7.92 -8.11 11.69
CA SER A 77 7.39 -9.46 11.80
C SER A 77 8.23 -10.34 12.73
N VAL A 78 9.57 -10.32 12.61
CA VAL A 78 10.45 -11.11 13.50
C VAL A 78 10.40 -10.60 14.94
N LEU A 79 10.54 -9.30 15.14
CA LEU A 79 10.56 -8.70 16.48
C LEU A 79 9.19 -8.78 17.16
N GLY A 80 8.11 -8.45 16.45
CA GLY A 80 6.76 -8.48 16.99
C GLY A 80 6.15 -9.88 17.11
N TYR A 81 6.72 -10.90 16.46
CA TYR A 81 6.27 -12.28 16.66
C TYR A 81 7.03 -12.99 17.79
N TYR A 82 8.34 -12.79 17.90
CA TYR A 82 9.18 -13.53 18.86
C TYR A 82 9.59 -12.74 20.11
N VAL A 83 9.68 -11.41 20.02
CA VAL A 83 10.26 -10.58 21.09
C VAL A 83 9.20 -9.81 21.83
N VAL A 84 8.24 -9.22 21.11
CA VAL A 84 7.21 -8.36 21.71
C VAL A 84 5.84 -8.95 21.47
N TYR A 85 5.13 -9.32 22.53
CA TYR A 85 3.76 -9.83 22.43
C TYR A 85 2.84 -8.80 21.76
N ASP A 86 2.22 -9.18 20.65
CA ASP A 86 1.22 -8.38 19.94
C ASP A 86 -0.21 -8.83 20.30
N PRO A 87 -0.91 -8.11 21.19
CA PRO A 87 -2.29 -8.44 21.55
C PRO A 87 -3.28 -8.18 20.39
N ALA A 88 -2.90 -7.41 19.36
CA ALA A 88 -3.79 -7.10 18.25
C ALA A 88 -3.86 -8.22 17.19
N GLU A 89 -2.93 -9.19 17.25
CA GLU A 89 -2.71 -10.23 16.24
C GLU A 89 -2.61 -9.64 14.82
N LEU A 90 -2.03 -8.45 14.71
CA LEU A 90 -1.88 -7.75 13.43
C LEU A 90 -0.52 -8.08 12.83
N ILE A 91 0.49 -8.28 13.66
CA ILE A 91 1.84 -8.59 13.20
C ILE A 91 1.85 -10.02 12.66
N PRO A 92 2.04 -10.21 11.34
CA PRO A 92 2.11 -11.53 10.75
C PRO A 92 3.33 -12.30 11.25
N SER A 93 3.26 -13.63 11.22
CA SER A 93 4.44 -14.47 11.47
C SER A 93 5.53 -14.21 10.42
N PRO A 94 6.82 -14.39 10.74
CA PRO A 94 7.91 -14.14 9.80
C PRO A 94 7.80 -14.92 8.50
N LEU A 95 7.30 -16.16 8.59
CA LEU A 95 7.00 -16.97 7.42
C LEU A 95 5.86 -16.36 6.60
N SER A 96 4.79 -15.87 7.23
CA SER A 96 3.68 -15.21 6.53
C SER A 96 4.12 -13.93 5.82
N SER A 97 4.97 -13.11 6.45
CA SER A 97 5.56 -11.92 5.82
C SER A 97 6.49 -12.28 4.66
N LEU A 98 7.34 -13.30 4.82
CA LEU A 98 8.24 -13.74 3.75
C LEU A 98 7.45 -14.24 2.54
N ILE A 99 6.41 -15.07 2.78
CA ILE A 99 5.48 -15.50 1.74
C ILE A 99 4.76 -14.29 1.16
N GLY A 100 4.38 -13.29 1.96
CA GLY A 100 3.77 -12.05 1.49
C GLY A 100 4.68 -11.27 0.53
N VAL A 101 5.97 -11.15 0.83
CA VAL A 101 6.97 -10.54 -0.07
C VAL A 101 7.08 -11.32 -1.37
N LEU A 102 7.25 -12.65 -1.27
CA LEU A 102 7.45 -13.51 -2.44
C LEU A 102 6.22 -13.59 -3.32
N VAL A 103 5.03 -13.76 -2.74
CA VAL A 103 3.76 -13.82 -3.47
C VAL A 103 3.38 -12.45 -3.99
N GLY A 104 3.49 -11.39 -3.18
CA GLY A 104 3.17 -10.02 -3.61
C GLY A 104 4.06 -9.56 -4.76
N GLY A 105 5.39 -9.57 -4.56
CA GLY A 105 6.34 -9.18 -5.59
C GLY A 105 6.38 -10.17 -6.76
N GLY A 106 6.42 -11.48 -6.47
CA GLY A 106 6.51 -12.51 -7.49
C GLY A 106 5.28 -12.60 -8.38
N PHE A 107 4.07 -12.41 -7.85
CA PHE A 107 2.84 -12.42 -8.65
C PHE A 107 2.82 -11.29 -9.67
N LEU A 108 3.09 -10.06 -9.21
CA LEU A 108 3.13 -8.89 -10.08
C LEU A 108 4.29 -8.96 -11.08
N LEU A 109 5.45 -9.49 -10.68
CA LEU A 109 6.57 -9.75 -11.58
C LEU A 109 6.21 -10.78 -12.66
N ALA A 110 5.55 -11.88 -12.29
CA ALA A 110 5.10 -12.90 -13.22
C ALA A 110 4.09 -12.35 -14.23
N LEU A 111 3.15 -11.51 -13.78
CA LEU A 111 2.21 -10.81 -14.66
C LEU A 111 2.94 -9.85 -15.61
N ALA A 112 3.91 -9.08 -15.12
CA ALA A 112 4.70 -8.17 -15.94
C ALA A 112 5.46 -8.93 -17.04
N TRP A 113 6.10 -10.05 -16.69
CA TRP A 113 6.80 -10.91 -17.65
C TRP A 113 5.86 -11.56 -18.66
N ALA A 114 4.72 -12.11 -18.21
CA ALA A 114 3.73 -12.71 -19.10
C ALA A 114 3.17 -11.67 -20.09
N TYR A 115 2.87 -10.47 -19.61
CA TYR A 115 2.40 -9.38 -20.46
C TYR A 115 3.47 -8.94 -21.46
N ALA A 116 4.72 -8.80 -21.02
CA ALA A 116 5.83 -8.44 -21.90
C ALA A 116 6.09 -9.50 -22.97
N ALA A 117 5.98 -10.79 -22.63
CA ALA A 117 6.12 -11.89 -23.57
C ALA A 117 5.03 -11.89 -24.65
N VAL A 118 3.79 -11.50 -24.31
CA VAL A 118 2.66 -11.48 -25.25
C VAL A 118 2.63 -10.20 -26.10
N THR A 119 2.93 -9.04 -25.51
CA THR A 119 2.75 -7.74 -26.15
C THR A 119 4.04 -7.13 -26.69
N GLY A 120 5.21 -7.66 -26.29
CA GLY A 120 6.51 -7.07 -26.58
C GLY A 120 6.76 -5.72 -25.89
N THR A 121 5.89 -5.31 -24.95
CA THR A 121 5.97 -4.03 -24.25
C THR A 121 5.93 -4.22 -22.75
N GLU A 122 6.64 -3.35 -22.01
CA GLU A 122 6.55 -3.34 -20.56
C GLU A 122 5.16 -2.89 -20.11
N GLY A 123 4.40 -3.81 -19.51
CA GLY A 123 3.01 -3.58 -19.14
C GLY A 123 2.79 -3.03 -17.75
N MET A 124 3.76 -3.19 -16.85
CA MET A 124 3.58 -2.85 -15.44
C MET A 124 4.87 -2.32 -14.82
N GLY A 125 4.75 -1.27 -14.00
CA GLY A 125 5.90 -0.59 -13.42
C GLY A 125 6.60 -1.45 -12.36
N GLY A 126 7.94 -1.51 -12.42
CA GLY A 126 8.74 -2.18 -11.39
C GLY A 126 8.54 -1.61 -9.98
N GLY A 127 8.02 -0.39 -9.87
CA GLY A 127 7.63 0.24 -8.60
C GLY A 127 6.46 -0.48 -7.90
N ASP A 128 5.43 -0.85 -8.65
CA ASP A 128 4.23 -1.51 -8.10
C ASP A 128 4.56 -2.91 -7.54
N ILE A 129 5.49 -3.61 -8.20
CA ILE A 129 6.03 -4.89 -7.74
C ILE A 129 6.64 -4.75 -6.35
N LYS A 130 7.51 -3.75 -6.16
CA LYS A 130 8.19 -3.50 -4.88
C LYS A 130 7.20 -3.00 -3.82
N LEU A 131 6.22 -2.19 -4.20
CA LEU A 131 5.17 -1.72 -3.30
C LEU A 131 4.33 -2.88 -2.76
N LEU A 132 3.86 -3.79 -3.62
CA LEU A 132 3.06 -4.93 -3.17
C LEU A 132 3.89 -5.92 -2.34
N ALA A 133 5.16 -6.10 -2.68
CA ALA A 133 6.09 -6.86 -1.83
C ALA A 133 6.24 -6.22 -0.44
N MET A 134 6.37 -4.89 -0.36
CA MET A 134 6.41 -4.14 0.90
C MET A 134 5.12 -4.33 1.70
N ILE A 135 3.96 -4.21 1.07
CA ILE A 135 2.65 -4.44 1.72
C ILE A 135 2.60 -5.87 2.29
N GLY A 136 3.01 -6.87 1.51
CA GLY A 136 3.10 -8.26 1.97
C GLY A 136 4.08 -8.47 3.12
N ALA A 137 5.17 -7.70 3.19
CA ALA A 137 6.12 -7.76 4.31
C ALA A 137 5.46 -7.33 5.64
N PHE A 138 4.64 -6.27 5.62
CA PHE A 138 3.99 -5.75 6.81
C PHE A 138 2.71 -6.49 7.19
N LEU A 139 1.90 -6.89 6.21
CA LEU A 139 0.55 -7.42 6.44
C LEU A 139 0.44 -8.93 6.19
N GLY A 140 1.52 -9.58 5.74
CA GLY A 140 1.56 -11.00 5.42
C GLY A 140 0.87 -11.34 4.10
N TRP A 141 0.98 -12.60 3.68
CA TRP A 141 0.42 -13.08 2.42
C TRP A 141 -1.12 -12.97 2.28
N PRO A 142 -1.95 -13.09 3.33
CA PRO A 142 -3.41 -12.99 3.18
C PRO A 142 -3.87 -11.59 2.70
N SER A 143 -3.03 -10.58 2.91
CA SER A 143 -3.28 -9.22 2.46
C SER A 143 -3.19 -9.04 0.94
N ILE A 144 -2.39 -9.88 0.27
CA ILE A 144 -2.10 -9.75 -1.16
C ILE A 144 -3.36 -9.87 -2.04
N PRO A 145 -4.16 -10.96 -1.96
CA PRO A 145 -5.35 -11.08 -2.79
C PRO A 145 -6.39 -9.98 -2.51
N VAL A 146 -6.59 -9.63 -1.23
CA VAL A 146 -7.53 -8.58 -0.84
C VAL A 146 -7.10 -7.22 -1.37
N THR A 147 -5.80 -6.90 -1.23
CA THR A 147 -5.24 -5.64 -1.74
C THR A 147 -5.39 -5.55 -3.23
N LEU A 148 -4.99 -6.58 -3.99
CA LEU A 148 -5.11 -6.61 -5.45
C LEU A 148 -6.57 -6.47 -5.92
N PHE A 149 -7.50 -7.18 -5.26
CA PHE A 149 -8.93 -7.09 -5.59
C PHE A 149 -9.47 -5.68 -5.37
N LEU A 150 -9.27 -5.11 -4.18
CA LEU A 150 -9.77 -3.77 -3.86
C LEU A 150 -9.12 -2.69 -4.74
N SER A 151 -7.83 -2.83 -5.03
CA SER A 151 -7.09 -1.89 -5.88
C SER A 151 -7.57 -1.94 -7.32
N SER A 152 -7.73 -3.14 -7.88
CA SER A 152 -8.24 -3.32 -9.25
C SER A 152 -9.69 -2.86 -9.38
N LEU A 153 -10.52 -3.08 -8.36
CA LEU A 153 -11.90 -2.59 -8.33
C LEU A 153 -11.94 -1.04 -8.30
N ALA A 154 -11.22 -0.42 -7.38
CA ALA A 154 -11.13 1.04 -7.27
C ALA A 154 -10.56 1.68 -8.55
N GLY A 155 -9.46 1.12 -9.06
CA GLY A 155 -8.82 1.55 -10.31
C GLY A 155 -9.74 1.39 -11.51
N SER A 156 -10.54 0.33 -11.58
CA SER A 156 -11.49 0.10 -12.67
C SER A 156 -12.66 1.09 -12.63
N ILE A 157 -13.23 1.36 -11.45
CA ILE A 157 -14.31 2.34 -11.29
C ILE A 157 -13.83 3.74 -11.67
N ILE A 158 -12.66 4.14 -11.18
CA ILE A 158 -12.09 5.47 -11.44
C ILE A 158 -11.61 5.59 -12.89
N GLY A 159 -11.02 4.53 -13.44
CA GLY A 159 -10.59 4.49 -14.84
C GLY A 159 -11.74 4.55 -15.81
N LEU A 160 -12.79 3.75 -15.59
CA LEU A 160 -13.97 3.75 -16.44
C LEU A 160 -14.71 5.09 -16.37
N SER A 161 -14.90 5.65 -15.17
CA SER A 161 -15.52 6.96 -15.01
C SER A 161 -14.70 8.09 -15.66
N ALA A 162 -13.37 8.06 -15.55
CA ALA A 162 -12.50 9.03 -16.23
C ALA A 162 -12.61 8.92 -17.76
N MET A 163 -12.64 7.71 -18.31
CA MET A 163 -12.84 7.49 -19.75
C MET A 163 -14.19 8.04 -20.23
N LEU A 164 -15.27 7.80 -19.48
CA LEU A 164 -16.62 8.25 -19.83
C LEU A 164 -16.78 9.77 -19.73
N VAL A 165 -16.22 10.41 -18.70
CA VAL A 165 -16.42 11.85 -18.43
C VAL A 165 -15.45 12.73 -19.21
N LYS A 166 -14.17 12.34 -19.30
CA LYS A 166 -13.11 13.17 -19.89
C LYS A 166 -12.74 12.76 -21.31
N GLY A 167 -13.37 11.71 -21.86
CA GLY A 167 -13.06 11.18 -23.19
C GLY A 167 -11.60 10.74 -23.33
N VAL A 168 -10.94 10.41 -22.23
CA VAL A 168 -9.50 10.09 -22.25
C VAL A 168 -9.30 8.79 -23.01
N GLY A 169 -8.44 8.82 -24.02
CA GLY A 169 -8.19 7.65 -24.86
C GLY A 169 -7.66 6.44 -24.07
N ARG A 170 -7.83 5.24 -24.62
CA ARG A 170 -7.38 3.94 -24.06
C ARG A 170 -5.92 3.88 -23.60
N LYS A 171 -5.08 4.86 -23.97
CA LYS A 171 -3.66 4.96 -23.60
C LYS A 171 -3.41 5.79 -22.33
N TYR A 172 -4.45 6.27 -21.65
CA TYR A 172 -4.26 7.00 -20.39
C TYR A 172 -3.81 6.05 -19.28
N ALA A 173 -2.52 6.07 -18.99
CA ALA A 173 -1.95 5.34 -17.87
C ALA A 173 -2.33 6.02 -16.56
N LEU A 174 -3.24 5.40 -15.82
CA LEU A 174 -3.55 5.78 -14.45
C LEU A 174 -2.43 5.28 -13.51
N PRO A 175 -1.97 6.12 -12.56
CA PRO A 175 -1.07 5.68 -11.50
C PRO A 175 -1.75 4.56 -10.70
N PHE A 176 -1.15 3.36 -10.66
CA PHE A 176 -1.74 2.20 -9.99
C PHE A 176 -1.39 2.14 -8.49
N ALA A 177 -0.22 2.67 -8.09
CA ALA A 177 0.24 2.63 -6.72
C ALA A 177 -0.72 3.27 -5.70
N PRO A 178 -1.42 4.40 -5.96
CA PRO A 178 -2.43 4.94 -5.05
C PRO A 178 -3.57 3.97 -4.78
N PHE A 179 -3.96 3.16 -5.78
CA PHE A 179 -4.98 2.13 -5.59
C PHE A 179 -4.46 0.97 -4.76
N LEU A 180 -3.21 0.53 -4.98
CA LEU A 180 -2.53 -0.46 -4.12
C LEU A 180 -2.46 0.01 -2.66
N CYS A 181 -2.07 1.27 -2.44
CA CYS A 181 -2.04 1.87 -1.11
C CYS A 181 -3.44 1.92 -0.48
N LEU A 182 -4.48 2.24 -1.24
CA LEU A 182 -5.86 2.23 -0.76
C LEU A 182 -6.32 0.81 -0.38
N GLY A 183 -6.04 -0.19 -1.22
CA GLY A 183 -6.36 -1.59 -0.93
C GLY A 183 -5.66 -2.09 0.34
N ALA A 184 -4.39 -1.72 0.52
CA ALA A 184 -3.62 -2.06 1.72
C ALA A 184 -4.16 -1.36 2.97
N LEU A 185 -4.54 -0.08 2.88
CA LEU A 185 -5.20 0.65 3.98
C LEU A 185 -6.53 0.00 4.36
N LEU A 186 -7.35 -0.37 3.39
CA LEU A 186 -8.61 -1.06 3.65
C LEU A 186 -8.38 -2.43 4.29
N HIS A 187 -7.38 -3.18 3.85
CA HIS A 187 -6.99 -4.43 4.51
C HIS A 187 -6.47 -4.19 5.94
N LEU A 188 -5.68 -3.15 6.18
CA LEU A 188 -5.19 -2.82 7.52
C LEU A 188 -6.36 -2.54 8.50
N PHE A 189 -7.39 -1.84 8.03
CA PHE A 189 -8.55 -1.47 8.85
C PHE A 189 -9.67 -2.54 8.91
N PHE A 190 -9.82 -3.38 7.89
CA PHE A 190 -10.95 -4.33 7.78
C PHE A 190 -10.51 -5.75 7.37
N GLY A 191 -9.22 -6.06 7.50
CA GLY A 191 -8.63 -7.28 6.96
C GLY A 191 -9.18 -8.56 7.57
N LYS A 192 -9.51 -8.57 8.87
CA LYS A 192 -10.06 -9.76 9.53
C LYS A 192 -11.42 -10.13 8.93
N GLU A 193 -12.28 -9.14 8.72
CA GLU A 193 -13.60 -9.30 8.12
C GLU A 193 -13.50 -9.63 6.63
N LEU A 194 -12.61 -8.95 5.90
CA LEU A 194 -12.41 -9.15 4.46
C LEU A 194 -11.81 -10.52 4.12
N VAL A 195 -10.82 -10.98 4.90
CA VAL A 195 -10.20 -12.30 4.73
C VAL A 195 -11.18 -13.41 5.10
N ALA A 196 -11.94 -13.24 6.19
CA ALA A 196 -13.00 -14.18 6.54
C ALA A 196 -14.03 -14.31 5.41
N PHE A 197 -14.49 -13.19 4.85
CA PHE A 197 -15.41 -13.19 3.70
C PHE A 197 -14.79 -13.85 2.45
N TYR A 198 -13.51 -13.61 2.16
CA TYR A 198 -12.85 -14.11 0.95
C TYR A 198 -12.56 -15.61 0.99
N PHE A 199 -12.12 -16.15 2.15
CA PHE A 199 -11.73 -17.56 2.27
C PHE A 199 -12.82 -18.46 2.86
N PHE A 200 -13.79 -17.90 3.59
CA PHE A 200 -14.91 -18.63 4.18
C PHE A 200 -16.25 -17.95 3.84
N PRO A 201 -16.65 -17.91 2.54
CA PRO A 201 -17.97 -17.45 2.17
C PRO A 201 -19.01 -18.43 2.74
N LEU A 202 -19.99 -17.90 3.49
CA LEU A 202 -21.14 -18.63 4.05
C LEU A 202 -21.94 -19.39 2.97
#